data_AF-A0A942KK15-F1
#
_entry.id   AF-A0A942KK15-F1
#
_cell.length_a   1.000
_cell.length_b   1.000
_cell.length_c   1.000
_cell.angle_alpha   90.00
_cell.angle_beta   90.00
_cell.angle_gamma   90.00
#
_symmetry.space_group_name_H-M   'P 1'
#
loop_
_entity.id
_entity.type
_entity.pdbx_description
1 polymer ?
#
loop_
_entity_poly.entity_id
_entity_poly.type
_entity_poly.pdbx_seq_one_letter_code
_entity_poly.pdbx_strand_id
1 'polypeptide(L)'
;MDEARYKEALRAYESGDFRAAAKGFLAAAGKGVEGNGSAYHMAGNSLFRLRRYSDALTIYGHALKDELYDKRGSVLANLAAAHSALGDYAAAAHCYEEALQDPGYDRQYRALLGLAGALLEMGRISDAAGAYRQAALDSDNPDPGKALNNLGLCFMSLGRPADAVEAYKAALGFESYANRGRALANLGIAFSALSQHADAIRAFEKAIELHGHTLSPSAAKALEESRLAIAEAATAPSETIEGWQTGEMPPVEDVSVSAFFTRTEEEMKAIDKETSRRERIERGAGRNPWRRVAMIASLLIFVVGAVAALYFAGYGFPTQEMTVSGMLSARAEGEEVEGYWVAVPSGDVDAEMAKIPPIEEYTIEGIDRAAGVSSVRILVTPKGGGTPLRYDIALTREGVGWKASGITSYWRTPQDSSE
;
A
#
# COMPACT_ATOMS: atom_id res chain seq x y z
N MET A 1 -15.60 -42.57 -29.83
CA MET A 1 -16.56 -42.67 -28.71
C MET A 1 -17.63 -43.73 -28.97
N ASP A 2 -18.10 -44.42 -27.94
CA ASP A 2 -19.30 -45.26 -27.99
C ASP A 2 -20.57 -44.41 -27.80
N GLU A 3 -21.27 -44.16 -28.91
CA GLU A 3 -22.47 -43.32 -29.00
C GLU A 3 -23.65 -43.82 -28.16
N ALA A 4 -23.83 -45.14 -28.04
CA ALA A 4 -24.96 -45.71 -27.30
C ALA A 4 -24.77 -45.45 -25.80
N ARG A 5 -23.56 -45.70 -25.29
CA ARG A 5 -23.21 -45.41 -23.90
C ARG A 5 -23.24 -43.92 -23.60
N TYR A 6 -22.80 -43.08 -24.53
CA TYR A 6 -22.85 -41.63 -24.37
C TYR A 6 -24.29 -41.13 -24.18
N LYS A 7 -25.24 -41.60 -25.00
CA LYS A 7 -26.66 -41.23 -24.89
C LYS A 7 -27.30 -41.73 -23.60
N GLU A 8 -26.95 -42.93 -23.14
CA GLU A 8 -27.41 -43.43 -21.84
C GLU A 8 -26.88 -42.57 -20.68
N ALA A 9 -25.58 -42.24 -20.72
CA ALA A 9 -24.95 -41.37 -19.73
C ALA A 9 -25.56 -39.96 -19.72
N LEU A 10 -25.95 -39.43 -20.88
CA LEU A 10 -26.65 -38.16 -20.99
C LEU A 10 -28.00 -38.17 -20.28
N ARG A 11 -28.79 -39.24 -20.45
CA ARG A 11 -30.07 -39.38 -19.71
C ARG A 11 -29.85 -39.45 -18.20
N ALA A 12 -28.81 -40.14 -17.76
CA ALA A 12 -28.43 -40.17 -16.34
C ALA A 12 -28.00 -38.78 -15.83
N TYR A 13 -27.31 -38.00 -16.67
CA TYR A 13 -26.94 -36.63 -16.33
C TYR A 13 -28.16 -35.72 -16.19
N GLU A 14 -29.09 -35.81 -17.14
CA GLU A 14 -30.35 -35.05 -17.15
C GLU A 14 -31.27 -35.41 -15.98
N SER A 15 -31.28 -36.67 -15.54
CA SER A 15 -32.03 -37.10 -14.36
C SER A 15 -31.35 -36.76 -13.03
N GLY A 16 -30.14 -36.20 -13.06
CA GLY A 16 -29.36 -35.84 -11.88
C GLY A 16 -28.58 -36.99 -11.24
N ASP A 17 -28.57 -38.19 -11.84
CA ASP A 17 -27.69 -39.28 -11.43
C ASP A 17 -26.27 -39.07 -11.98
N PHE A 18 -25.57 -38.10 -11.38
CA PHE A 18 -24.22 -37.73 -11.79
C PHE A 18 -23.20 -38.85 -11.59
N ARG A 19 -23.49 -39.83 -10.72
CA ARG A 19 -22.60 -40.99 -10.52
C ARG A 19 -22.70 -41.95 -11.70
N ALA A 20 -23.91 -42.31 -12.10
CA ALA A 20 -24.13 -43.14 -13.29
C ALA A 20 -23.65 -42.41 -14.55
N ALA A 21 -23.93 -41.10 -14.66
CA ALA A 21 -23.47 -40.27 -15.78
C ALA A 21 -21.93 -40.28 -15.90
N ALA A 22 -21.20 -39.98 -14.82
CA ALA A 22 -19.74 -39.99 -14.83
C ALA A 22 -19.19 -41.35 -15.30
N LYS A 23 -19.71 -42.46 -14.75
CA LYS A 23 -19.30 -43.80 -15.14
C LYS A 23 -19.61 -44.10 -16.61
N GLY A 24 -20.79 -43.72 -17.07
CA GLY A 24 -21.24 -43.93 -18.45
C GLY A 24 -20.42 -43.14 -19.47
N PHE A 25 -20.16 -41.86 -19.20
CA PHE A 25 -19.33 -41.01 -20.06
C PHE A 25 -17.88 -41.51 -20.14
N LEU A 26 -17.28 -41.92 -19.01
CA LEU A 26 -15.94 -42.53 -19.03
C LEU A 26 -15.91 -43.86 -19.80
N ALA A 27 -16.96 -44.68 -19.65
CA ALA A 27 -17.09 -45.93 -20.41
C ALA A 27 -17.34 -45.69 -21.92
N ALA A 28 -17.97 -44.57 -22.28
CA ALA A 28 -18.17 -44.13 -23.67
C ALA A 28 -16.87 -43.64 -24.32
N ALA A 29 -16.01 -42.94 -23.56
CA ALA A 29 -14.70 -42.52 -24.02
C ALA A 29 -13.72 -43.71 -24.20
N GLY A 30 -13.77 -44.69 -23.29
CA GLY A 30 -12.85 -45.83 -23.31
C GLY A 30 -11.42 -45.40 -22.96
N LYS A 31 -10.42 -45.87 -23.73
CA LYS A 31 -8.99 -45.56 -23.53
C LYS A 31 -8.40 -44.55 -24.52
N GLY A 32 -9.18 -44.12 -25.52
CA GLY A 32 -8.71 -43.22 -26.57
C GLY A 32 -8.87 -41.75 -26.20
N VAL A 33 -8.00 -40.89 -26.73
CA VAL A 33 -8.09 -39.43 -26.55
C VAL A 33 -8.85 -38.77 -27.70
N GLU A 34 -8.44 -39.06 -28.93
CA GLU A 34 -9.01 -38.48 -30.16
C GLU A 34 -10.49 -38.82 -30.34
N GLY A 35 -11.32 -37.79 -30.58
CA GLY A 35 -12.77 -37.94 -30.79
C GLY A 35 -13.58 -38.29 -29.54
N ASN A 36 -13.00 -38.13 -28.34
CA ASN A 36 -13.66 -38.43 -27.05
C ASN A 36 -13.79 -37.21 -26.13
N GLY A 37 -13.39 -36.01 -26.57
CA GLY A 37 -13.37 -34.78 -25.79
C GLY A 37 -14.73 -34.46 -25.15
N SER A 38 -15.83 -34.62 -25.89
CA SER A 38 -17.19 -34.40 -25.34
C SER A 38 -17.55 -35.37 -24.21
N ALA A 39 -17.14 -36.64 -24.30
CA ALA A 39 -17.36 -37.63 -23.24
C ALA A 39 -16.54 -37.29 -21.99
N TYR A 40 -15.26 -36.95 -22.15
CA TYR A 40 -14.45 -36.51 -21.02
C TYR A 40 -14.96 -35.20 -20.40
N HIS A 41 -15.38 -34.22 -21.21
CA HIS A 41 -15.95 -32.99 -20.69
C HIS A 41 -17.21 -33.26 -19.85
N MET A 42 -18.14 -34.07 -20.36
CA MET A 42 -19.37 -34.42 -19.63
C MET A 42 -19.11 -35.29 -18.39
N ALA A 43 -18.11 -36.17 -18.43
CA ALA A 43 -17.65 -36.92 -17.25
C ALA A 43 -17.09 -35.96 -16.18
N GLY A 44 -16.27 -34.99 -16.58
CA GLY A 44 -15.74 -33.94 -15.71
C GLY A 44 -16.85 -33.12 -15.07
N ASN A 45 -17.85 -32.70 -15.86
CA ASN A 45 -19.02 -31.96 -15.36
C ASN A 45 -19.77 -32.80 -14.32
N SER A 46 -19.96 -34.09 -14.57
CA SER A 46 -20.61 -35.02 -13.64
C SER A 46 -19.84 -35.14 -12.32
N LEU A 47 -18.51 -35.27 -12.38
CA LEU A 47 -17.64 -35.33 -11.20
C LEU A 47 -17.65 -34.02 -10.42
N PHE A 48 -17.67 -32.88 -11.11
CA PHE A 48 -17.80 -31.56 -10.49
C PHE A 48 -19.11 -31.44 -9.71
N ARG A 49 -20.24 -31.90 -10.27
CA ARG A 49 -21.54 -31.92 -9.57
C ARG A 49 -21.54 -32.84 -8.33
N LEU A 50 -20.70 -33.86 -8.33
CA LEU A 50 -20.46 -34.73 -7.17
C LEU A 50 -19.46 -34.15 -6.16
N ARG A 51 -18.96 -32.92 -6.39
CA ARG A 51 -17.88 -32.28 -5.63
C ARG A 51 -16.57 -33.08 -5.58
N ARG A 52 -16.36 -33.94 -6.57
CA ARG A 52 -15.10 -34.67 -6.79
C ARG A 52 -14.15 -33.83 -7.64
N TYR A 53 -13.76 -32.67 -7.13
CA TYR A 53 -13.06 -31.66 -7.92
C TYR A 53 -11.70 -32.12 -8.45
N SER A 54 -10.91 -32.84 -7.65
CA SER A 54 -9.61 -33.37 -8.09
C SER A 54 -9.75 -34.39 -9.23
N ASP A 55 -10.78 -35.24 -9.18
CA ASP A 55 -11.08 -36.16 -10.28
C ASP A 55 -11.56 -35.40 -11.52
N ALA A 56 -12.43 -34.40 -11.33
CA ALA A 56 -12.90 -33.54 -12.41
C ALA A 56 -11.74 -32.84 -13.13
N LEU A 57 -10.75 -32.30 -12.40
CA LEU A 57 -9.55 -31.69 -12.98
C LEU A 57 -8.82 -32.66 -13.91
N THR A 58 -8.58 -33.89 -13.44
CA THR A 58 -7.91 -34.92 -14.23
C THR A 58 -8.69 -35.22 -15.51
N ILE A 59 -10.01 -35.37 -15.40
CA ILE A 59 -10.89 -35.71 -16.51
C ILE A 59 -11.04 -34.56 -17.52
N TYR A 60 -11.15 -33.30 -17.07
CA TYR A 60 -11.10 -32.15 -17.98
C TYR A 60 -9.76 -32.07 -18.71
N GLY A 61 -8.64 -32.38 -18.04
CA GLY A 61 -7.33 -32.50 -18.68
C GLY A 61 -7.27 -33.55 -19.80
N HIS A 62 -8.08 -34.62 -19.71
CA HIS A 62 -8.24 -35.55 -20.83
C HIS A 62 -9.05 -34.96 -21.99
N ALA A 63 -10.11 -34.20 -21.71
CA ALA A 63 -10.88 -33.53 -22.75
C ALA A 63 -10.03 -32.51 -23.54
N LEU A 64 -9.14 -31.77 -22.86
CA LEU A 64 -8.25 -30.78 -23.48
C LEU A 64 -7.16 -31.39 -24.38
N LYS A 65 -6.94 -32.71 -24.33
CA LYS A 65 -6.00 -33.41 -25.21
C LYS A 65 -6.63 -33.83 -26.54
N ASP A 66 -7.95 -33.76 -26.67
CA ASP A 66 -8.64 -34.05 -27.93
C ASP A 66 -8.68 -32.78 -28.80
N GLU A 67 -7.75 -32.70 -29.75
CA GLU A 67 -7.63 -31.54 -30.66
C GLU A 67 -8.85 -31.37 -31.58
N LEU A 68 -9.66 -32.42 -31.76
CA LEU A 68 -10.89 -32.37 -32.55
C LEU A 68 -12.07 -31.76 -31.79
N TYR A 69 -11.92 -31.51 -30.48
CA TYR A 69 -13.01 -31.02 -29.65
C TYR A 69 -13.09 -29.49 -29.63
N ASP A 70 -14.16 -28.93 -30.18
CA ASP A 70 -14.34 -27.50 -30.42
C ASP A 70 -14.76 -26.67 -29.19
N LYS A 71 -15.00 -27.32 -28.03
CA LYS A 71 -15.44 -26.63 -26.79
C LYS A 71 -14.31 -26.41 -25.79
N ARG A 72 -13.08 -26.16 -26.28
CA ARG A 72 -11.90 -25.97 -25.44
C ARG A 72 -12.13 -24.92 -24.35
N GLY A 73 -12.64 -23.73 -24.68
CA GLY A 73 -12.90 -22.65 -23.74
C GLY A 73 -13.94 -23.01 -22.66
N SER A 74 -14.97 -23.80 -23.01
CA SER A 74 -15.92 -24.31 -22.00
C SER A 74 -15.27 -25.30 -21.05
N VAL A 75 -14.39 -26.18 -21.55
CA VAL A 75 -13.64 -27.11 -20.69
C VAL A 75 -12.69 -26.34 -19.77
N LEU A 76 -11.97 -25.35 -20.29
CA LEU A 76 -11.06 -24.50 -19.52
C LEU A 76 -11.80 -23.73 -18.41
N ALA A 77 -12.96 -23.14 -18.71
CA ALA A 77 -13.77 -22.46 -17.70
C ALA A 77 -14.26 -23.42 -16.60
N ASN A 78 -14.64 -24.66 -16.95
CA ASN A 78 -15.06 -25.67 -15.97
C ASN A 78 -13.87 -26.23 -15.17
N LEU A 79 -12.71 -26.39 -15.79
CA LEU A 79 -11.45 -26.74 -15.15
C LEU A 79 -11.05 -25.65 -14.13
N ALA A 80 -11.14 -24.38 -14.53
CA ALA A 80 -10.90 -23.24 -13.67
C ALA A 80 -11.83 -23.23 -12.45
N ALA A 81 -13.13 -23.47 -12.65
CA ALA A 81 -14.09 -23.59 -11.55
C ALA A 81 -13.73 -24.71 -10.56
N ALA A 82 -13.20 -25.84 -11.06
CA ALA A 82 -12.72 -26.93 -10.22
C ALA A 82 -11.45 -26.56 -9.43
N HIS A 83 -10.51 -25.80 -10.04
CA HIS A 83 -9.37 -25.23 -9.33
C HIS A 83 -9.82 -24.25 -8.23
N SER A 84 -10.76 -23.34 -8.52
CA SER A 84 -11.32 -22.43 -7.52
C SER A 84 -11.96 -23.18 -6.36
N ALA A 85 -12.70 -24.26 -6.63
CA ALA A 85 -13.33 -25.07 -5.59
C ALA A 85 -12.33 -25.81 -4.70
N LEU A 86 -11.10 -26.00 -5.16
CA LEU A 86 -9.98 -26.55 -4.39
C LEU A 86 -9.12 -25.48 -3.71
N GLY A 87 -9.43 -24.19 -3.91
CA GLY A 87 -8.65 -23.06 -3.39
C GLY A 87 -7.39 -22.73 -4.19
N ASP A 88 -7.19 -23.38 -5.35
CA ASP A 88 -6.07 -23.08 -6.25
C ASP A 88 -6.44 -21.92 -7.19
N TYR A 89 -6.52 -20.72 -6.62
CA TYR A 89 -7.00 -19.55 -7.33
C TYR A 89 -6.05 -19.08 -8.44
N ALA A 90 -4.76 -19.34 -8.31
CA ALA A 90 -3.78 -19.00 -9.35
C ALA A 90 -3.97 -19.86 -10.61
N ALA A 91 -4.11 -21.19 -10.46
CA ALA A 91 -4.41 -22.05 -11.59
C ALA A 91 -5.81 -21.77 -12.17
N ALA A 92 -6.78 -21.44 -11.32
CA ALA A 92 -8.11 -21.03 -11.78
C ALA A 92 -8.05 -19.77 -12.65
N ALA A 93 -7.36 -18.72 -12.19
CA ALA A 93 -7.21 -17.48 -12.95
C ALA A 93 -6.59 -17.74 -14.33
N HIS A 94 -5.48 -18.51 -14.37
CA HIS A 94 -4.83 -18.90 -15.62
C HIS A 94 -5.78 -19.64 -16.57
N CYS A 95 -6.55 -20.61 -16.07
CA CYS A 95 -7.49 -21.36 -16.91
C CYS A 95 -8.65 -20.49 -17.43
N TYR A 96 -9.15 -19.54 -16.63
CA TYR A 96 -10.15 -18.58 -17.09
C TYR A 96 -9.58 -17.62 -18.14
N GLU A 97 -8.35 -17.12 -17.95
CA GLU A 97 -7.66 -16.28 -18.92
C GLU A 97 -7.47 -17.02 -20.25
N GLU A 98 -7.03 -18.29 -20.24
CA GLU A 98 -6.97 -19.12 -21.44
C GLU A 98 -8.36 -19.32 -22.09
N ALA A 99 -9.41 -19.54 -21.29
CA ALA A 99 -10.76 -19.69 -21.82
C ALA A 99 -11.24 -18.43 -22.55
N LEU A 100 -10.84 -17.25 -22.09
CA LEU A 100 -11.17 -15.96 -22.71
C LEU A 100 -10.38 -15.67 -23.99
N GLN A 101 -9.29 -16.39 -24.24
CA GLN A 101 -8.57 -16.33 -25.52
C GLN A 101 -9.17 -17.25 -26.60
N ASP A 102 -10.12 -18.13 -26.25
CA ASP A 102 -10.78 -19.01 -27.21
C ASP A 102 -11.91 -18.26 -27.96
N PRO A 103 -11.77 -18.00 -29.27
CA PRO A 103 -12.81 -17.32 -30.05
C PRO A 103 -14.13 -18.10 -30.14
N GLY A 104 -14.09 -19.42 -29.92
CA GLY A 104 -15.27 -20.29 -29.92
C GLY A 104 -16.03 -20.30 -28.59
N TYR A 105 -15.55 -19.57 -27.57
CA TYR A 105 -16.19 -19.51 -26.27
C TYR A 105 -17.24 -18.40 -26.18
N ASP A 106 -18.50 -18.80 -26.27
CA ASP A 106 -19.71 -17.95 -26.30
C ASP A 106 -20.17 -17.44 -24.91
N ARG A 107 -19.57 -17.92 -23.82
CA ARG A 107 -19.96 -17.59 -22.44
C ARG A 107 -18.86 -16.84 -21.70
N GLN A 108 -18.27 -15.84 -22.36
CA GLN A 108 -17.14 -15.07 -21.83
C GLN A 108 -17.45 -14.47 -20.45
N TYR A 109 -18.65 -13.90 -20.25
CA TYR A 109 -19.10 -13.41 -18.96
C TYR A 109 -18.92 -14.41 -17.80
N ARG A 110 -19.11 -15.73 -18.03
CA ARG A 110 -18.92 -16.73 -16.97
C ARG A 110 -17.46 -16.88 -16.58
N ALA A 111 -16.56 -16.88 -17.56
CA ALA A 111 -15.13 -16.94 -17.29
C ALA A 111 -14.64 -15.64 -16.63
N LEU A 112 -15.15 -14.48 -17.06
CA LEU A 112 -14.85 -13.20 -16.42
C LEU A 112 -15.32 -13.13 -14.96
N LEU A 113 -16.54 -13.60 -14.66
CA LEU A 113 -17.04 -13.69 -13.28
C LEU A 113 -16.20 -14.64 -12.42
N GLY A 114 -15.81 -15.79 -12.98
CA GLY A 114 -14.95 -16.76 -12.30
C GLY A 114 -13.53 -16.23 -12.06
N LEU A 115 -12.95 -15.59 -13.06
CA LEU A 115 -11.65 -14.92 -13.01
C LEU A 115 -11.66 -13.83 -11.93
N ALA A 116 -12.68 -12.97 -11.93
CA ALA A 116 -12.83 -11.91 -10.94
C ALA A 116 -12.91 -12.47 -9.51
N GLY A 117 -13.63 -13.58 -9.32
CA GLY A 117 -13.68 -14.29 -8.04
C GLY A 117 -12.30 -14.82 -7.60
N ALA A 118 -11.58 -15.50 -8.51
CA ALA A 118 -10.24 -16.01 -8.22
C ALA A 118 -9.24 -14.88 -7.90
N LEU A 119 -9.29 -13.76 -8.63
CA LEU A 119 -8.45 -12.59 -8.40
C LEU A 119 -8.73 -11.93 -7.05
N LEU A 120 -9.99 -11.86 -6.61
CA LEU A 120 -10.35 -11.37 -5.28
C LEU A 120 -9.72 -12.21 -4.17
N GLU A 121 -9.81 -13.54 -4.27
CA GLU A 121 -9.22 -14.46 -3.29
C GLU A 121 -7.69 -14.38 -3.25
N MET A 122 -7.07 -13.99 -4.37
CA MET A 122 -5.63 -13.68 -4.44
C MET A 122 -5.27 -12.28 -3.93
N GLY A 123 -6.24 -11.46 -3.52
CA GLY A 123 -6.03 -10.07 -3.11
C GLY A 123 -5.75 -9.10 -4.26
N ARG A 124 -5.91 -9.53 -5.53
CA ARG A 124 -5.74 -8.71 -6.74
C ARG A 124 -7.02 -7.93 -7.04
N ILE A 125 -7.41 -7.05 -6.11
CA ILE A 125 -8.73 -6.40 -6.11
C ILE A 125 -8.95 -5.51 -7.34
N SER A 126 -7.92 -4.81 -7.81
CA SER A 126 -7.97 -3.95 -9.00
C SER A 126 -8.23 -4.76 -10.28
N ASP A 127 -7.49 -5.85 -10.48
CA ASP A 127 -7.70 -6.76 -11.61
C ASP A 127 -9.10 -7.40 -11.57
N ALA A 128 -9.56 -7.79 -10.37
CA ALA A 128 -10.91 -8.31 -10.18
C ALA A 128 -11.99 -7.28 -10.56
N ALA A 129 -11.81 -6.00 -10.22
CA ALA A 129 -12.70 -4.93 -10.64
C ALA A 129 -12.75 -4.81 -12.18
N GLY A 130 -11.59 -4.96 -12.86
CA GLY A 130 -11.53 -5.00 -14.32
C GLY A 130 -12.36 -6.15 -14.90
N ALA A 131 -12.20 -7.37 -14.38
CA ALA A 131 -12.94 -8.54 -14.85
C ALA A 131 -14.46 -8.45 -14.55
N TYR A 132 -14.87 -7.95 -13.38
CA TYR A 132 -16.30 -7.70 -13.10
C TYR A 132 -16.90 -6.64 -14.01
N ARG A 133 -16.15 -5.57 -14.34
CA ARG A 133 -16.60 -4.55 -15.28
C ARG A 133 -16.83 -5.14 -16.67
N GLN A 134 -15.87 -5.92 -17.18
CA GLN A 134 -16.03 -6.60 -18.46
C GLN A 134 -17.24 -7.54 -18.45
N ALA A 135 -17.42 -8.33 -17.38
CA ALA A 135 -18.60 -9.20 -17.25
C ALA A 135 -19.91 -8.41 -17.22
N ALA A 136 -19.94 -7.21 -16.64
CA ALA A 136 -21.12 -6.35 -16.63
C ALA A 136 -21.45 -5.74 -17.99
N LEU A 137 -20.44 -5.55 -18.85
CA LEU A 137 -20.59 -4.99 -20.20
C LEU A 137 -20.85 -6.04 -21.28
N ASP A 138 -20.65 -7.33 -20.97
CA ASP A 138 -20.96 -8.43 -21.87
C ASP A 138 -22.48 -8.53 -22.10
N SER A 139 -22.91 -8.37 -23.34
CA SER A 139 -24.32 -8.36 -23.74
C SER A 139 -25.02 -9.70 -23.54
N ASP A 140 -24.27 -10.81 -23.49
CA ASP A 140 -24.80 -12.14 -23.27
C ASP A 140 -24.89 -12.49 -21.78
N ASN A 141 -24.44 -11.61 -20.89
CA ASN A 141 -24.59 -11.81 -19.46
C ASN A 141 -26.06 -11.65 -19.04
N PRO A 142 -26.73 -12.71 -18.53
CA PRO A 142 -28.12 -12.62 -18.10
C PRO A 142 -28.30 -11.92 -16.74
N ASP A 143 -27.22 -11.66 -15.99
CA ASP A 143 -27.25 -11.01 -14.68
C ASP A 143 -26.09 -9.99 -14.52
N PRO A 144 -26.11 -8.89 -15.28
CA PRO A 144 -25.11 -7.83 -15.17
C PRO A 144 -25.17 -7.11 -13.81
N GLY A 145 -26.36 -7.06 -13.18
CA GLY A 145 -26.54 -6.47 -11.84
C GLY A 145 -25.67 -7.15 -10.77
N LYS A 146 -25.51 -8.47 -10.84
CA LYS A 146 -24.58 -9.19 -9.95
C LYS A 146 -23.12 -8.80 -10.17
N ALA A 147 -22.70 -8.66 -11.43
CA ALA A 147 -21.33 -8.23 -11.76
C ALA A 147 -21.06 -6.81 -11.25
N LEU A 148 -22.01 -5.89 -11.46
CA LEU A 148 -21.95 -4.50 -10.98
C LEU A 148 -21.94 -4.38 -9.46
N ASN A 149 -22.75 -5.19 -8.76
CA ASN A 149 -22.68 -5.23 -7.30
C ASN A 149 -21.30 -5.68 -6.81
N ASN A 150 -20.70 -6.69 -7.44
CA ASN A 150 -19.38 -7.15 -7.05
C ASN A 150 -18.27 -6.16 -7.44
N LEU A 151 -18.43 -5.43 -8.54
CA LEU A 151 -17.57 -4.30 -8.89
C LEU A 151 -17.63 -3.21 -7.80
N GLY A 152 -18.82 -2.87 -7.30
CA GLY A 152 -18.98 -1.93 -6.19
C GLY A 152 -18.26 -2.39 -4.91
N LEU A 153 -18.30 -3.70 -4.62
CA LEU A 153 -17.55 -4.27 -3.49
C LEU A 153 -16.04 -4.12 -3.68
N CYS A 154 -15.53 -4.34 -4.89
CA CYS A 154 -14.12 -4.10 -5.21
C CYS A 154 -13.73 -2.63 -4.98
N PHE A 155 -14.56 -1.69 -5.42
CA PHE A 155 -14.32 -0.26 -5.17
C PHE A 155 -14.33 0.10 -3.69
N MET A 156 -15.23 -0.47 -2.88
CA MET A 156 -15.20 -0.30 -1.42
C MET A 156 -13.89 -0.81 -0.82
N SER A 157 -13.42 -2.01 -1.23
CA SER A 157 -12.15 -2.57 -0.77
C SER A 157 -10.93 -1.76 -1.21
N LEU A 158 -11.02 -1.03 -2.33
CA LEU A 158 -9.99 -0.11 -2.82
C LEU A 158 -10.06 1.28 -2.16
N GLY A 159 -10.98 1.52 -1.23
CA GLY A 159 -11.16 2.83 -0.59
C GLY A 159 -11.79 3.88 -1.52
N ARG A 160 -12.56 3.43 -2.51
CA ARG A 160 -13.21 4.26 -3.54
C ARG A 160 -14.74 4.24 -3.41
N PRO A 161 -15.32 4.77 -2.31
CA PRO A 161 -16.75 4.65 -2.06
C PRO A 161 -17.63 5.41 -3.06
N ALA A 162 -17.15 6.52 -3.64
CA ALA A 162 -17.88 7.24 -4.70
C ALA A 162 -18.08 6.37 -5.95
N ASP A 163 -17.03 5.66 -6.40
CA ASP A 163 -17.13 4.73 -7.51
C ASP A 163 -18.03 3.52 -7.19
N ALA A 164 -18.01 3.08 -5.92
CA ALA A 164 -18.89 2.02 -5.45
C ALA A 164 -20.37 2.43 -5.51
N VAL A 165 -20.71 3.67 -5.12
CA VAL A 165 -22.07 4.22 -5.23
C VAL A 165 -22.58 4.09 -6.66
N GLU A 166 -21.78 4.49 -7.64
CA GLU A 166 -22.19 4.44 -9.05
C GLU A 166 -22.37 3.00 -9.53
N ALA A 167 -21.48 2.07 -9.16
CA ALA A 167 -21.63 0.66 -9.48
C ALA A 167 -22.89 0.03 -8.85
N TYR A 168 -23.20 0.34 -7.59
CA TYR A 168 -24.41 -0.17 -6.93
C TYR A 168 -25.69 0.44 -7.52
N LYS A 169 -25.71 1.74 -7.82
CA LYS A 169 -26.85 2.38 -8.52
C LYS A 169 -27.08 1.73 -9.88
N ALA A 170 -26.03 1.49 -10.65
CA ALA A 170 -26.13 0.80 -11.93
C ALA A 170 -26.69 -0.63 -11.75
N ALA A 171 -26.24 -1.39 -10.75
CA ALA A 171 -26.81 -2.70 -10.43
C ALA A 171 -28.31 -2.64 -10.11
N LEU A 172 -28.75 -1.60 -9.39
CA LEU A 172 -30.15 -1.38 -9.02
C LEU A 172 -31.05 -0.92 -10.16
N GLY A 173 -30.45 -0.41 -11.25
CA GLY A 173 -31.13 -0.08 -12.50
C GLY A 173 -31.63 -1.31 -13.26
N PHE A 174 -31.03 -2.48 -13.03
CA PHE A 174 -31.52 -3.75 -13.57
C PHE A 174 -32.65 -4.31 -12.71
N GLU A 175 -33.90 -4.17 -13.16
CA GLU A 175 -35.06 -4.68 -12.42
C GLU A 175 -35.04 -6.20 -12.22
N SER A 176 -34.45 -6.93 -13.16
CA SER A 176 -34.27 -8.39 -13.12
C SER A 176 -33.25 -8.85 -12.08
N TYR A 177 -32.46 -7.95 -11.49
CA TYR A 177 -31.45 -8.32 -10.51
C TYR A 177 -32.11 -8.82 -9.22
N ALA A 178 -31.97 -10.11 -8.92
CA ALA A 178 -32.65 -10.72 -7.79
C ALA A 178 -32.16 -10.23 -6.41
N ASN A 179 -30.92 -9.72 -6.32
CA ASN A 179 -30.29 -9.35 -5.04
C ASN A 179 -30.27 -7.83 -4.80
N ARG A 180 -31.30 -7.09 -5.26
CA ARG A 180 -31.43 -5.64 -5.09
C ARG A 180 -31.37 -5.19 -3.63
N GLY A 181 -31.96 -5.93 -2.69
CA GLY A 181 -31.87 -5.63 -1.26
C GLY A 181 -30.42 -5.60 -0.74
N ARG A 182 -29.59 -6.55 -1.16
CA ARG A 182 -28.16 -6.56 -0.81
C ARG A 182 -27.40 -5.39 -1.45
N ALA A 183 -27.69 -5.06 -2.70
CA ALA A 183 -27.07 -3.91 -3.35
C ALA A 183 -27.49 -2.58 -2.69
N LEU A 184 -28.73 -2.45 -2.23
CA LEU A 184 -29.18 -1.27 -1.45
C LEU A 184 -28.46 -1.17 -0.10
N ALA A 185 -28.26 -2.28 0.61
CA ALA A 185 -27.47 -2.27 1.84
C ALA A 185 -26.01 -1.87 1.58
N ASN A 186 -25.40 -2.42 0.53
CA ASN A 186 -24.04 -2.04 0.13
C ASN A 186 -23.94 -0.57 -0.30
N LEU A 187 -24.96 -0.06 -1.00
CA LEU A 187 -25.08 1.36 -1.34
C LEU A 187 -25.18 2.24 -0.09
N GLY A 188 -25.94 1.80 0.93
CA GLY A 188 -26.00 2.49 2.22
C GLY A 188 -24.65 2.55 2.93
N ILE A 189 -23.88 1.47 2.89
CA ILE A 189 -22.50 1.46 3.40
C ILE A 189 -21.62 2.45 2.65
N ALA A 190 -21.71 2.49 1.31
CA ALA A 190 -20.91 3.40 0.49
C ALA A 190 -21.26 4.88 0.75
N PHE A 191 -22.54 5.21 0.90
CA PHE A 191 -22.98 6.55 1.29
C PHE A 191 -22.51 6.95 2.69
N SER A 192 -22.56 6.02 3.65
CA SER A 192 -22.06 6.26 5.01
C SER A 192 -20.55 6.56 5.00
N ALA A 193 -19.77 5.83 4.19
CA ALA A 193 -18.34 6.08 4.01
C ALA A 193 -18.02 7.44 3.35
N LEU A 194 -18.98 8.04 2.64
CA LEU A 194 -18.90 9.40 2.08
C LEU A 194 -19.48 10.48 3.01
N SER A 195 -19.87 10.12 4.24
CA SER A 195 -20.62 10.99 5.16
C SER A 195 -21.95 11.52 4.61
N GLN A 196 -22.51 10.87 3.59
CA GLN A 196 -23.83 11.15 3.04
C GLN A 196 -24.90 10.41 3.83
N HIS A 197 -24.99 10.73 5.12
CA HIS A 197 -25.75 9.95 6.11
C HIS A 197 -27.26 9.87 5.83
N ALA A 198 -27.88 10.92 5.27
CA ALA A 198 -29.29 10.90 4.90
C ALA A 198 -29.60 9.89 3.77
N ASP A 199 -28.75 9.84 2.75
CA ASP A 199 -28.87 8.87 1.66
C ASP A 199 -28.53 7.44 2.11
N ALA A 200 -27.57 7.30 3.03
CA ALA A 200 -27.25 6.02 3.66
C ALA A 200 -28.47 5.42 4.38
N ILE A 201 -29.12 6.20 5.25
CA ILE A 201 -30.34 5.78 5.97
C ILE A 201 -31.43 5.34 5.00
N ARG A 202 -31.71 6.16 3.98
CA ARG A 202 -32.72 5.87 2.96
C ARG A 202 -32.43 4.57 2.21
N ALA A 203 -31.17 4.31 1.87
CA ALA A 203 -30.77 3.09 1.19
C ALA A 203 -30.95 1.85 2.07
N PHE A 204 -30.56 1.92 3.35
CA PHE A 204 -30.77 0.84 4.31
C PHE A 204 -32.25 0.55 4.58
N GLU A 205 -33.07 1.59 4.73
CA GLU A 205 -34.52 1.43 4.94
C GLU A 205 -35.18 0.78 3.72
N LYS A 206 -34.84 1.21 2.50
CA LYS A 206 -35.30 0.53 1.28
C LYS A 206 -34.84 -0.92 1.20
N ALA A 207 -33.62 -1.24 1.63
CA ALA A 207 -33.15 -2.63 1.67
C ALA A 207 -34.04 -3.50 2.56
N ILE A 208 -34.39 -3.01 3.76
CA ILE A 208 -35.21 -3.72 4.75
C ILE A 208 -36.68 -3.78 4.30
N GLU A 209 -37.28 -2.65 3.96
CA GLU A 209 -38.72 -2.52 3.75
C GLU A 209 -39.18 -3.08 2.40
N LEU A 210 -38.46 -2.76 1.32
CA LEU A 210 -38.88 -3.14 -0.02
C LEU A 210 -38.46 -4.56 -0.39
N HIS A 211 -37.34 -5.03 0.15
CA HIS A 211 -36.73 -6.31 -0.24
C HIS A 211 -36.60 -7.31 0.92
N GLY A 212 -37.12 -6.98 2.11
CA GLY A 212 -37.02 -7.85 3.28
C GLY A 212 -35.58 -8.21 3.65
N HIS A 213 -34.60 -7.37 3.28
CA HIS A 213 -33.20 -7.71 3.42
C HIS A 213 -32.74 -7.54 4.86
N THR A 214 -32.24 -8.62 5.45
CA THR A 214 -31.58 -8.57 6.75
C THR A 214 -30.19 -7.95 6.61
N LEU A 215 -29.98 -6.80 7.26
CA LEU A 215 -28.68 -6.13 7.27
C LEU A 215 -27.62 -6.99 7.98
N SER A 216 -26.39 -6.99 7.45
CA SER A 216 -25.24 -7.52 8.17
C SER A 216 -24.94 -6.67 9.42
N PRO A 217 -24.20 -7.19 10.42
CA PRO A 217 -23.81 -6.39 11.58
C PRO A 217 -23.06 -5.09 11.22
N SER A 218 -22.21 -5.13 10.19
CA SER A 218 -21.50 -3.95 9.70
C SER A 218 -22.45 -2.93 9.06
N ALA A 219 -23.43 -3.38 8.27
CA ALA A 219 -24.45 -2.53 7.68
C ALA A 219 -25.36 -1.89 8.75
N ALA A 220 -25.78 -2.68 9.75
CA ALA A 220 -26.59 -2.19 10.87
C ALA A 220 -25.84 -1.13 11.70
N LYS A 221 -24.54 -1.35 11.96
CA LYS A 221 -23.68 -0.35 12.63
C LYS A 221 -23.59 0.94 11.82
N ALA A 222 -23.34 0.84 10.50
CA ALA A 222 -23.25 2.01 9.62
C ALA A 222 -24.57 2.81 9.56
N LEU A 223 -25.72 2.12 9.64
CA LEU A 223 -27.03 2.76 9.77
C LEU A 223 -27.17 3.52 11.09
N GLU A 224 -26.79 2.92 12.21
CA GLU A 224 -26.84 3.57 13.53
C GLU A 224 -25.93 4.81 13.59
N GLU A 225 -24.69 4.69 13.11
CA GLU A 225 -23.74 5.80 13.02
C GLU A 225 -24.30 6.96 12.16
N SER A 226 -24.93 6.63 11.03
CA SER A 226 -25.54 7.64 10.16
C SER A 226 -26.74 8.33 10.82
N ARG A 227 -27.54 7.61 11.61
CA ARG A 227 -28.65 8.20 12.38
C ARG A 227 -28.16 9.15 13.47
N LEU A 228 -27.11 8.78 14.19
CA LEU A 228 -26.50 9.62 15.21
C LEU A 228 -25.93 10.91 14.60
N ALA A 229 -25.20 10.80 13.49
CA ALA A 229 -24.61 11.95 12.81
C ALA A 229 -25.66 12.98 12.34
N ILE A 230 -26.81 12.52 11.84
CA ILE A 230 -27.92 13.41 11.45
C ILE A 230 -28.55 14.07 12.68
N ALA A 231 -28.74 13.32 13.78
CA ALA A 231 -29.29 13.87 15.01
C ALA A 231 -28.39 14.96 15.61
N GLU A 232 -27.07 14.75 15.63
CA GLU A 232 -26.10 15.73 16.10
C GLU A 232 -26.08 16.99 15.21
N ALA A 233 -26.08 16.81 13.89
CA ALA A 233 -26.09 17.92 12.94
C ALA A 233 -27.35 18.80 13.08
N ALA A 234 -28.52 18.19 13.36
CA ALA A 234 -29.77 18.91 13.61
C ALA A 234 -29.73 19.74 14.91
N THR A 235 -28.84 19.42 15.85
CA THR A 235 -28.65 20.17 17.10
C THR A 235 -27.57 21.26 17.02
N ALA A 236 -26.79 21.32 15.95
CA ALA A 236 -25.80 22.37 15.72
C ALA A 236 -26.48 23.63 15.14
N PRO A 237 -26.12 24.86 15.57
CA PRO A 237 -26.66 26.08 14.99
C PRO A 237 -26.22 26.19 13.52
N SER A 238 -27.16 26.01 12.58
CA SER A 238 -26.89 26.12 11.14
C SER A 238 -27.01 27.57 10.67
N GLU A 239 -26.01 28.08 9.93
CA GLU A 239 -26.18 29.27 9.11
C GLU A 239 -27.11 28.95 7.93
N THR A 240 -28.27 29.60 7.87
CA THR A 240 -29.19 29.50 6.73
C THR A 240 -28.63 30.28 5.53
N ILE A 241 -28.37 29.57 4.43
CA ILE A 241 -28.19 30.18 3.11
C ILE A 241 -29.57 30.28 2.45
N GLU A 242 -30.02 31.50 2.16
CA GLU A 242 -31.27 31.76 1.44
C GLU A 242 -31.25 31.13 0.03
N GLY A 243 -32.24 30.28 -0.29
CA GLY A 243 -32.58 29.93 -1.68
C GLY A 243 -32.26 28.51 -2.18
N TRP A 244 -31.82 27.55 -1.34
CA TRP A 244 -31.49 26.18 -1.79
C TRP A 244 -32.44 25.14 -1.16
N GLN A 245 -33.43 24.62 -1.91
CA GLN A 245 -34.53 23.79 -1.35
C GLN A 245 -34.84 22.44 -2.02
N THR A 246 -34.25 22.06 -3.16
CA THR A 246 -34.70 20.85 -3.88
C THR A 246 -33.59 19.83 -4.09
N GLY A 247 -33.36 18.98 -3.08
CA GLY A 247 -32.40 17.88 -3.09
C GLY A 247 -32.86 16.63 -3.86
N GLU A 248 -33.27 16.78 -5.12
CA GLU A 248 -33.64 15.64 -5.98
C GLU A 248 -32.48 15.25 -6.92
N MET A 249 -32.12 13.96 -6.92
CA MET A 249 -31.14 13.39 -7.86
C MET A 249 -31.84 12.98 -9.17
N PRO A 250 -31.26 13.28 -10.35
CA PRO A 250 -31.83 12.91 -11.65
C PRO A 250 -31.80 11.39 -11.90
N PRO A 251 -32.65 10.88 -12.81
CA PRO A 251 -32.66 9.47 -13.20
C PRO A 251 -31.35 9.05 -13.90
N VAL A 252 -30.96 7.79 -13.70
CA VAL A 252 -29.68 7.21 -14.18
C VAL A 252 -29.80 6.86 -15.68
N GLU A 253 -28.88 7.38 -16.50
CA GLU A 253 -28.74 7.07 -17.92
C GLU A 253 -28.22 5.63 -18.17
N ASP A 254 -28.45 5.12 -19.37
CA ASP A 254 -28.04 3.78 -19.83
C ASP A 254 -26.55 3.50 -19.53
N VAL A 255 -26.32 2.43 -18.76
CA VAL A 255 -25.02 2.04 -18.22
C VAL A 255 -24.01 1.71 -19.33
N SER A 256 -24.48 1.28 -20.51
CA SER A 256 -23.64 0.90 -21.65
C SER A 256 -22.97 2.09 -22.35
N VAL A 257 -23.55 3.30 -22.22
CA VAL A 257 -23.01 4.56 -22.77
C VAL A 257 -22.37 5.45 -21.71
N SER A 258 -22.49 5.08 -20.43
CA SER A 258 -21.90 5.83 -19.34
C SER A 258 -20.37 5.78 -19.42
N ALA A 259 -19.76 6.96 -19.60
CA ALA A 259 -18.32 7.15 -19.63
C ALA A 259 -17.63 6.62 -18.36
N PHE A 260 -18.36 6.44 -17.26
CA PHE A 260 -17.84 5.82 -16.05
C PHE A 260 -17.51 4.34 -16.23
N PHE A 261 -18.39 3.58 -16.89
CA PHE A 261 -18.27 2.12 -17.02
C PHE A 261 -17.43 1.68 -18.22
N THR A 262 -17.22 2.55 -19.21
CA THR A 262 -16.36 2.28 -20.37
C THR A 262 -14.90 2.69 -20.17
N ARG A 263 -14.60 3.48 -19.13
CA ARG A 263 -13.23 3.91 -18.81
C ARG A 263 -12.39 2.79 -18.21
N THR A 264 -11.10 2.79 -18.52
CA THR A 264 -10.11 1.90 -17.90
C THR A 264 -9.80 2.33 -16.46
N GLU A 265 -9.19 1.44 -15.67
CA GLU A 265 -8.75 1.80 -14.32
C GLU A 265 -7.65 2.87 -14.34
N GLU A 266 -6.75 2.84 -15.33
CA GLU A 266 -5.71 3.86 -15.51
C GLU A 266 -6.32 5.23 -15.79
N GLU A 267 -7.33 5.29 -16.66
CA GLU A 267 -8.07 6.52 -16.94
C GLU A 267 -8.78 7.06 -15.70
N MET A 268 -9.43 6.19 -14.91
CA MET A 268 -10.03 6.61 -13.64
C MET A 268 -9.01 7.15 -12.65
N LYS A 269 -7.85 6.47 -12.49
CA LYS A 269 -6.76 6.97 -11.63
C LYS A 269 -6.20 8.30 -12.12
N ALA A 270 -6.10 8.49 -13.44
CA ALA A 270 -5.64 9.74 -14.02
C ALA A 270 -6.62 10.88 -13.73
N ILE A 271 -7.92 10.62 -13.88
CA ILE A 271 -8.98 11.59 -13.58
C ILE A 271 -8.99 11.92 -12.09
N ASP A 272 -8.95 10.94 -11.20
CA ASP A 272 -8.93 11.15 -9.75
C ASP A 272 -7.69 11.96 -9.30
N LYS A 273 -6.54 11.70 -9.93
CA LYS A 273 -5.33 12.49 -9.72
C LYS A 273 -5.49 13.92 -10.21
N GLU A 274 -6.19 14.13 -11.33
CA GLU A 274 -6.44 15.46 -11.89
C GLU A 274 -7.47 16.24 -11.07
N THR A 275 -8.57 15.62 -10.65
CA THR A 275 -9.57 16.22 -9.75
C THR A 275 -8.94 16.55 -8.41
N SER A 276 -8.19 15.62 -7.79
CA SER A 276 -7.41 15.89 -6.57
C SER A 276 -6.43 17.04 -6.75
N ARG A 277 -5.78 17.15 -7.92
CA ARG A 277 -4.88 18.27 -8.23
C ARG A 277 -5.65 19.58 -8.35
N ARG A 278 -6.80 19.59 -9.01
CA ARG A 278 -7.68 20.77 -9.13
C ARG A 278 -8.21 21.21 -7.76
N GLU A 279 -8.71 20.29 -6.95
CA GLU A 279 -9.14 20.58 -5.58
C GLU A 279 -8.00 21.11 -4.70
N ARG A 280 -6.77 20.61 -4.86
CA ARG A 280 -5.59 21.14 -4.16
C ARG A 280 -5.26 22.57 -4.61
N ILE A 281 -5.46 22.88 -5.89
CA ILE A 281 -5.29 24.23 -6.44
C ILE A 281 -6.37 25.16 -5.89
N GLU A 282 -7.63 24.73 -5.88
CA GLU A 282 -8.77 25.50 -5.34
C GLU A 282 -8.66 25.71 -3.83
N ARG A 283 -8.34 24.67 -3.05
CA ARG A 283 -8.04 24.80 -1.61
C ARG A 283 -6.76 25.63 -1.34
N GLY A 284 -5.87 25.71 -2.33
CA GLY A 284 -4.64 26.51 -2.29
C GLY A 284 -4.85 27.99 -2.60
N ALA A 285 -5.95 28.37 -3.25
CA ALA A 285 -6.23 29.72 -3.71
C ALA A 285 -6.36 30.76 -2.57
N GLY A 286 -6.52 30.32 -1.32
CA GLY A 286 -6.60 31.18 -0.13
C GLY A 286 -5.31 31.33 0.69
N ARG A 287 -4.20 30.67 0.36
CA ARG A 287 -2.94 30.77 1.15
C ARG A 287 -1.82 31.37 0.32
N ASN A 288 -1.48 32.62 0.63
CA ASN A 288 -0.42 33.39 -0.01
C ASN A 288 0.91 32.60 -0.03
N PRO A 289 1.40 32.15 -1.19
CA PRO A 289 2.60 31.30 -1.29
C PRO A 289 3.84 31.97 -0.70
N TRP A 290 3.89 33.31 -0.72
CA TRP A 290 4.94 34.11 -0.11
C TRP A 290 5.07 33.92 1.40
N ARG A 291 4.00 33.54 2.11
CA ARG A 291 4.07 33.29 3.55
C ARG A 291 4.85 32.01 3.88
N ARG A 292 4.77 30.98 3.03
CA ARG A 292 5.58 29.76 3.18
C ARG A 292 7.04 30.04 2.86
N VAL A 293 7.30 30.78 1.78
CA VAL A 293 8.66 31.21 1.41
C VAL A 293 9.28 32.06 2.52
N ALA A 294 8.52 33.00 3.09
CA ALA A 294 8.96 33.82 4.21
C ALA A 294 9.28 32.97 5.45
N MET A 295 8.43 32.00 5.81
CA MET A 295 8.72 31.09 6.95
C MET A 295 9.99 30.27 6.74
N ILE A 296 10.20 29.72 5.54
CA ILE A 296 11.39 28.95 5.21
C ILE A 296 12.64 29.83 5.24
N ALA A 297 12.55 31.05 4.68
CA ALA A 297 13.64 32.02 4.71
C ALA A 297 13.98 32.45 6.15
N SER A 298 12.98 32.71 7.00
CA SER A 298 13.18 33.02 8.41
C SER A 298 13.84 31.87 9.18
N LEU A 299 13.44 30.62 8.90
CA LEU A 299 14.07 29.45 9.51
C LEU A 299 15.54 29.30 9.09
N LEU A 300 15.85 29.51 7.80
CA LEU A 300 17.22 29.49 7.30
C LEU A 300 18.08 30.57 7.95
N ILE A 301 17.57 31.80 8.07
CA ILE A 301 18.27 32.90 8.74
C ILE A 301 18.53 32.55 10.22
N PHE A 302 17.54 31.95 10.90
CA PHE A 302 17.71 31.52 12.29
C PHE A 302 18.79 30.45 12.44
N VAL A 303 18.80 29.44 11.56
CA VAL A 303 19.81 28.37 11.57
C VAL A 303 21.20 28.94 11.32
N VAL A 304 21.36 29.83 10.33
CA VAL A 304 22.64 30.49 10.05
C VAL A 304 23.09 31.34 11.24
N GLY A 305 22.18 32.07 11.88
CA GLY A 305 22.45 32.83 13.09
C GLY A 305 22.89 31.95 14.27
N ALA A 306 22.23 30.80 14.46
CA ALA A 306 22.59 29.84 15.51
C ALA A 306 23.97 29.21 15.26
N VAL A 307 24.27 28.83 14.02
CA VAL A 307 25.60 28.31 13.63
C VAL A 307 26.68 29.37 13.84
N ALA A 308 26.42 30.62 13.45
CA ALA A 308 27.36 31.72 13.68
C ALA A 308 27.57 31.99 15.18
N ALA A 309 26.50 31.95 15.99
CA ALA A 309 26.60 32.11 17.44
C ALA A 309 27.45 31.01 18.09
N LEU A 310 27.25 29.76 17.70
CA LEU A 310 28.07 28.63 18.15
C LEU A 310 29.54 28.80 17.73
N TYR A 311 29.78 29.23 16.49
CA TYR A 311 31.12 29.53 16.00
C TYR A 311 31.80 30.60 16.87
N PHE A 312 31.16 31.73 17.13
CA PHE A 312 31.72 32.80 17.99
C PHE A 312 31.80 32.42 19.47
N ALA A 313 31.01 31.46 19.94
CA ALA A 313 31.14 30.86 21.27
C ALA A 313 32.30 29.85 21.37
N GLY A 314 33.09 29.66 20.31
CA GLY A 314 34.25 28.77 20.30
C GLY A 314 33.94 27.31 20.00
N TYR A 315 32.72 26.98 19.58
CA TYR A 315 32.38 25.64 19.13
C TYR A 315 32.82 25.44 17.68
N GLY A 316 33.39 24.27 17.40
CA GLY A 316 33.94 23.89 16.12
C GLY A 316 34.11 22.38 16.01
N PHE A 317 34.34 21.88 14.79
CA PHE A 317 34.59 20.46 14.54
C PHE A 317 35.87 20.27 13.72
N PRO A 318 36.84 19.45 14.19
CA PRO A 318 36.88 18.78 15.49
C PRO A 318 36.88 19.77 16.66
N THR A 319 36.36 19.34 17.82
CA THR A 319 36.34 20.17 19.04
C THR A 319 37.74 20.30 19.64
N GLN A 320 37.92 21.23 20.58
CA GLN A 320 39.17 21.37 21.35
C GLN A 320 39.58 20.05 22.01
N GLU A 321 38.60 19.36 22.61
CA GLU A 321 38.79 18.06 23.25
C GLU A 321 39.17 16.98 22.25
N MET A 322 38.44 16.84 21.14
CA MET A 322 38.76 15.85 20.11
C MET A 322 40.16 16.04 19.53
N THR A 323 40.56 17.29 19.34
CA THR A 323 41.88 17.65 18.81
C THR A 323 42.97 17.24 19.78
N VAL A 324 42.81 17.59 21.06
CA VAL A 324 43.80 17.27 22.09
C VAL A 324 43.85 15.78 22.37
N SER A 325 42.71 15.12 22.52
CA SER A 325 42.64 13.68 22.78
C SER A 325 43.23 12.88 21.61
N GLY A 326 42.87 13.23 20.37
CA GLY A 326 43.45 12.60 19.18
C GLY A 326 44.97 12.78 19.10
N MET A 327 45.46 14.00 19.38
CA MET A 327 46.90 14.30 19.40
C MET A 327 47.65 13.49 20.46
N LEU A 328 47.13 13.40 21.69
CA LEU A 328 47.78 12.67 22.79
C LEU A 328 47.73 11.16 22.57
N SER A 329 46.62 10.63 22.03
CA SER A 329 46.48 9.22 21.67
C SER A 329 47.44 8.82 20.54
N ALA A 330 47.47 9.57 19.44
CA ALA A 330 48.41 9.33 18.33
C ALA A 330 49.85 9.28 18.84
N ARG A 331 50.22 10.21 19.73
CA ARG A 331 51.54 10.22 20.35
C ARG A 331 51.82 9.01 21.25
N ALA A 332 50.84 8.56 22.04
CA ALA A 332 51.00 7.40 22.91
C ALA A 332 51.23 6.11 22.10
N GLU A 333 50.65 6.04 20.91
CA GLU A 333 50.76 4.92 19.97
C GLU A 333 51.98 5.03 19.03
N GLY A 334 52.65 6.18 19.01
CA GLY A 334 53.82 6.45 18.16
C GLY A 334 53.46 6.83 16.71
N GLU A 335 52.24 7.32 16.48
CA GLU A 335 51.75 7.81 15.18
C GLU A 335 52.11 9.30 14.94
N GLU A 336 51.97 9.74 13.69
CA GLU A 336 52.18 11.14 13.28
C GLU A 336 51.14 12.07 13.91
N VAL A 337 51.58 13.22 14.41
CA VAL A 337 50.74 14.18 15.15
C VAL A 337 50.54 15.50 14.41
N GLU A 338 51.23 15.70 13.29
CA GLU A 338 51.25 16.92 12.48
C GLU A 338 49.85 17.35 12.03
N GLY A 339 48.95 16.39 11.78
CA GLY A 339 47.56 16.65 11.42
C GLY A 339 46.76 17.42 12.47
N TYR A 340 47.19 17.38 13.74
CA TYR A 340 46.56 18.07 14.86
C TYR A 340 47.13 19.47 15.11
N TRP A 341 48.21 19.86 14.43
CA TRP A 341 48.86 21.16 14.60
C TRP A 341 48.49 22.12 13.47
N VAL A 342 48.42 23.42 13.80
CA VAL A 342 48.30 24.48 12.80
C VAL A 342 49.46 24.33 11.81
N ALA A 343 49.27 24.64 10.53
CA ALA A 343 50.39 24.67 9.58
C ALA A 343 51.42 25.73 10.02
N VAL A 344 52.48 25.32 10.72
CA VAL A 344 53.43 26.27 11.33
C VAL A 344 54.59 26.57 10.37
N PRO A 345 54.95 27.86 10.15
CA PRO A 345 56.28 28.23 9.66
C PRO A 345 57.36 28.34 10.77
N SER A 346 57.11 27.88 12.00
CA SER A 346 58.00 28.16 13.14
C SER A 346 57.72 27.25 14.36
N GLY A 347 58.43 26.13 14.47
CA GLY A 347 58.45 25.29 15.66
C GLY A 347 58.44 23.82 15.27
N ASP A 348 59.50 23.11 15.62
CA ASP A 348 59.59 21.67 15.49
C ASP A 348 58.47 21.04 16.35
N VAL A 349 57.44 20.48 15.69
CA VAL A 349 56.30 19.84 16.36
C VAL A 349 56.80 18.75 17.30
N ASP A 350 57.89 18.07 16.93
CA ASP A 350 58.53 17.08 17.78
C ASP A 350 59.14 17.71 19.04
N ALA A 351 59.70 18.92 18.94
CA ALA A 351 60.23 19.65 20.10
C ALA A 351 59.13 20.16 21.05
N GLU A 352 58.01 20.64 20.51
CA GLU A 352 56.85 21.02 21.33
C GLU A 352 56.24 19.80 22.01
N MET A 353 56.10 18.70 21.27
CA MET A 353 55.64 17.45 21.82
C MET A 353 56.62 16.95 22.87
N ALA A 354 57.94 16.98 22.67
CA ALA A 354 58.93 16.51 23.64
C ALA A 354 58.80 17.10 25.07
N LYS A 355 58.11 18.23 25.25
CA LYS A 355 57.76 18.81 26.57
C LYS A 355 56.86 17.91 27.43
N ILE A 356 56.02 17.08 26.81
CA ILE A 356 55.18 16.10 27.50
C ILE A 356 55.96 14.77 27.56
N PRO A 357 56.12 14.14 28.74
CA PRO A 357 56.76 12.83 28.84
C PRO A 357 55.93 11.74 28.13
N PRO A 358 56.51 10.54 27.88
CA PRO A 358 55.74 9.39 27.41
C PRO A 358 54.51 9.15 28.29
N ILE A 359 53.33 9.00 27.68
CA ILE A 359 52.03 9.04 28.36
C ILE A 359 51.60 7.62 28.72
N GLU A 360 51.23 7.39 29.98
CA GLU A 360 50.48 6.19 30.41
C GLU A 360 48.97 6.47 30.41
N GLU A 361 48.59 7.60 31.00
CA GLU A 361 47.20 8.06 31.12
C GLU A 361 47.16 9.60 31.08
N TYR A 362 46.08 10.17 30.58
CA TYR A 362 45.81 11.60 30.68
C TYR A 362 44.34 11.88 31.03
N THR A 363 44.09 13.01 31.67
CA THR A 363 42.73 13.53 31.92
C THR A 363 42.63 14.99 31.51
N ILE A 364 41.49 15.39 30.94
CA ILE A 364 41.20 16.79 30.62
C ILE A 364 40.56 17.43 31.85
N GLU A 365 41.23 18.41 32.45
CA GLU A 365 40.76 19.11 33.66
C GLU A 365 39.86 20.31 33.32
N GLY A 366 40.01 20.90 32.13
CA GLY A 366 39.21 22.05 31.73
C GLY A 366 39.49 22.53 30.31
N ILE A 367 38.52 23.26 29.74
CA ILE A 367 38.63 23.85 28.39
C ILE A 367 38.23 25.31 28.49
N ASP A 368 39.17 26.21 28.16
CA ASP A 368 38.88 27.63 27.98
C ASP A 368 38.49 27.88 26.51
N ARG A 369 37.23 28.29 26.31
CA ARG A 369 36.64 28.44 24.98
C ARG A 369 36.57 29.91 24.60
N ALA A 370 37.25 30.25 23.50
CA ALA A 370 37.03 31.53 22.83
C ALA A 370 36.91 31.32 21.31
N ALA A 371 36.49 32.35 20.58
CA ALA A 371 36.21 32.23 19.15
C ALA A 371 37.45 31.95 18.28
N GLY A 372 38.62 32.42 18.72
CA GLY A 372 39.85 32.43 17.91
C GLY A 372 41.00 31.63 18.51
N VAL A 373 41.23 31.74 19.83
CA VAL A 373 42.27 31.00 20.56
C VAL A 373 41.63 30.35 21.77
N SER A 374 41.87 29.06 21.94
CA SER A 374 41.37 28.27 23.06
C SER A 374 42.52 27.64 23.81
N SER A 375 42.29 27.17 25.03
CA SER A 375 43.25 26.33 25.72
C SER A 375 42.55 25.12 26.34
N VAL A 376 43.27 24.00 26.40
CA VAL A 376 42.82 22.78 27.09
C VAL A 376 43.84 22.44 28.14
N ARG A 377 43.37 22.33 29.39
CA ARG A 377 44.18 21.90 30.51
C ARG A 377 44.10 20.40 30.65
N ILE A 378 45.27 19.76 30.67
CA ILE A 378 45.40 18.32 30.84
C ILE A 378 46.29 17.98 32.03
N LEU A 379 46.02 16.84 32.64
CA LEU A 379 46.86 16.19 33.63
C LEU A 379 47.40 14.90 33.01
N VAL A 380 48.72 14.76 32.92
CA VAL A 380 49.40 13.64 32.27
C VAL A 380 50.15 12.81 33.31
N THR A 381 49.93 11.50 33.29
CA THR A 381 50.67 10.52 34.10
C THR A 381 51.78 9.89 33.24
N PRO A 382 53.06 10.04 33.62
CA PRO A 382 54.17 9.49 32.84
C PRO A 382 54.24 7.95 32.85
N LYS A 383 54.60 7.37 31.71
CA LYS A 383 54.90 5.94 31.54
C LYS A 383 56.12 5.54 32.35
N GLY A 384 55.98 4.52 33.20
CA GLY A 384 57.02 4.08 34.15
C GLY A 384 56.84 4.58 35.59
N GLY A 385 55.77 5.32 35.88
CA GLY A 385 55.43 5.80 37.22
C GLY A 385 56.12 7.13 37.56
N GLY A 386 55.36 8.05 38.17
CA GLY A 386 55.81 9.39 38.54
C GLY A 386 54.66 10.27 39.03
N THR A 387 54.95 11.47 39.49
CA THR A 387 53.92 12.46 39.86
C THR A 387 53.21 12.99 38.61
N PRO A 388 51.86 13.02 38.56
CA PRO A 388 51.12 13.60 37.44
C PRO A 388 51.49 15.08 37.21
N LEU A 389 51.68 15.45 35.94
CA LEU A 389 52.11 16.80 35.52
C LEU A 389 50.99 17.49 34.73
N ARG A 390 50.82 18.80 34.96
CA ARG A 390 49.80 19.60 34.27
C ARG A 390 50.38 20.35 33.09
N TYR A 391 49.63 20.34 32.00
CA TYR A 391 49.94 21.07 30.78
C TYR A 391 48.72 21.86 30.30
N ASP A 392 48.97 23.06 29.79
CA ASP A 392 47.99 23.80 29.01
C ASP A 392 48.40 23.69 27.53
N ILE A 393 47.47 23.16 26.73
CA ILE A 393 47.60 23.07 25.27
C ILE A 393 46.89 24.27 24.66
N ALA A 394 47.65 25.16 24.03
CA ALA A 394 47.11 26.26 23.27
C ALA A 394 46.57 25.75 21.93
N LEU A 395 45.36 26.19 21.57
CA LEU A 395 44.67 25.84 20.34
C LEU A 395 44.35 27.11 19.57
N THR A 396 44.59 27.10 18.27
CA THR A 396 44.18 28.17 17.36
C THR A 396 43.18 27.61 16.37
N ARG A 397 42.27 28.48 15.92
CA ARG A 397 41.24 28.09 14.97
C ARG A 397 41.76 27.96 13.55
N GLU A 398 41.46 26.83 12.90
CA GLU A 398 41.72 26.59 11.49
C GLU A 398 40.42 26.16 10.80
N GLY A 399 39.85 27.04 9.98
CA GLY A 399 38.52 26.85 9.39
C GLY A 399 37.43 26.73 10.47
N VAL A 400 36.66 25.64 10.44
CA VAL A 400 35.60 25.37 11.42
C VAL A 400 36.08 24.59 12.64
N GLY A 401 37.34 24.11 12.65
CA GLY A 401 37.89 23.24 13.69
C GLY A 401 39.03 23.87 14.47
N TRP A 402 39.57 23.08 15.41
CA TRP A 402 40.66 23.47 16.29
C TRP A 402 41.94 22.70 15.98
N LYS A 403 43.08 23.37 16.16
CA LYS A 403 44.40 22.76 16.04
C LYS A 403 45.35 23.28 17.11
N ALA A 404 46.27 22.43 17.55
CA ALA A 404 47.30 22.77 18.51
C ALA A 404 48.26 23.82 17.95
N SER A 405 48.62 24.79 18.78
CA SER A 405 49.54 25.88 18.46
C SER A 405 50.65 26.05 19.49
N GLY A 406 50.62 25.31 20.61
CA GLY A 406 51.72 25.31 21.58
C GLY A 406 51.40 24.51 22.84
N ILE A 407 52.45 24.06 23.55
CA ILE A 407 52.33 23.36 24.82
C ILE A 407 53.13 24.09 25.88
N THR A 408 52.49 24.39 27.02
CA THR A 408 53.12 24.99 28.19
C THR A 408 52.89 24.13 29.42
N SER A 409 53.97 23.75 30.12
CA SER A 409 53.86 23.13 31.44
C SER A 409 53.48 24.19 32.47
N TYR A 410 52.48 23.90 33.30
CA TYR A 410 52.02 24.84 34.32
C TYR A 410 52.31 24.31 35.73
N TRP A 411 53.09 25.07 36.50
CA TRP A 411 53.34 24.81 37.92
C TRP A 411 52.55 25.84 38.75
N ARG A 412 51.41 25.45 39.34
CA ARG A 412 50.79 26.24 40.41
C ARG A 412 51.16 25.65 41.75
N THR A 413 51.77 26.46 42.61
CA THR A 413 51.84 26.19 44.04
C THR A 413 50.42 26.14 44.64
N PRO A 414 50.11 25.25 45.61
CA PRO A 414 48.75 25.03 46.15
C PRO A 414 48.17 26.18 47.01
N GLN A 415 48.44 27.45 46.71
CA GLN A 415 48.05 28.58 47.56
C GLN A 415 47.27 29.68 46.84
N ASP A 416 46.60 29.33 45.74
CA ASP A 416 45.87 30.29 44.90
C ASP A 416 44.46 29.76 44.55
N SER A 417 43.82 29.13 45.54
CA SER A 417 42.42 28.69 45.51
C SER A 417 41.61 29.38 46.61
N SER A 418 41.74 30.71 46.70
CA SER A 418 40.81 31.55 47.42
C SER A 418 40.65 32.87 46.69
N GLU A 419 39.73 32.88 45.73
CA GLU A 419 38.71 33.93 45.55
C GLU A 419 37.67 33.48 44.50
#